data_AF-A0A914ZIR7-F1
#
_entry.id   AF-A0A914ZIR7-F1
#
_cell.length_a   1.000
_cell.length_b   1.000
_cell.length_c   1.000
_cell.angle_alpha   90.00
_cell.angle_beta   90.00
_cell.angle_gamma   90.00
#
_symmetry.space_group_name_H-M   'P 1'
#
loop_
_entity.id
_entity.type
_entity.pdbx_description
1 polymer ?
#
loop_
_entity_poly.entity_id
_entity_poly.type
_entity_poly.pdbx_seq_one_letter_code
_entity_poly.pdbx_strand_id
1 'polypeptide(L)'
;MLLISSSKTLLPIAFSMLLGLFECSMAKPTLVILSLLVLFAHASLQPPDSDINGERAKAGRADYLMFLVAAGAPKCLFPCVKDLVGAGVDAFDARNTITKTEIVCKEYQKATACVKESGCKNTEVYDIATKGIHATCVEKLPLMPMVAPCLKKHADKALLGCDKSCGFSDAVSALTTREEVRELAGKGGDIYVLMKYGGPVCNSITCFLSCAHKRLERKCPSTGTAFVDSAVRPFEAIARRLQTAPKSTIASVDKHLPAECKSLIDIHYLGRLKFFGALPDRKGEKKPSGGL
;
A
#
# COMPACT_ATOMS: atom_id res chain seq x y z
N MET A 1 35.39 54.83 -11.72
CA MET A 1 36.06 53.64 -11.18
C MET A 1 35.91 53.68 -9.66
N LEU A 2 35.06 52.81 -9.13
CA LEU A 2 34.76 52.47 -7.72
C LEU A 2 34.96 53.54 -6.62
N LEU A 3 33.83 54.15 -6.23
CA LEU A 3 33.59 54.69 -4.89
C LEU A 3 32.85 53.62 -4.08
N ILE A 4 33.38 53.22 -2.92
CA ILE A 4 32.60 52.51 -1.90
C ILE A 4 32.75 53.30 -0.59
N SER A 5 31.62 53.87 -0.18
CA SER A 5 31.44 54.65 1.05
C SER A 5 30.83 53.76 2.14
N SER A 6 31.23 54.04 3.37
CA SER A 6 30.72 53.47 4.61
C SER A 6 29.25 53.80 4.86
N SER A 7 28.51 52.88 5.49
CA SER A 7 27.48 53.27 6.47
C SER A 7 27.27 52.19 7.53
N LYS A 8 27.21 52.70 8.77
CA LYS A 8 27.08 52.02 10.05
C LYS A 8 25.61 51.75 10.40
N THR A 9 25.39 50.58 11.00
CA THR A 9 24.57 50.31 12.20
C THR A 9 23.16 50.92 12.34
N LEU A 10 22.14 50.06 12.21
CA LEU A 10 20.89 50.08 13.00
C LEU A 10 20.33 48.64 13.12
N LEU A 11 20.50 48.06 14.30
CA LEU A 11 19.72 46.94 14.87
C LEU A 11 18.28 47.46 15.23
N PRO A 12 17.30 46.70 15.78
CA PRO A 12 16.97 45.26 15.74
C PRO A 12 15.43 45.00 15.80
N ILE A 13 14.71 44.62 14.74
CA ILE A 13 13.27 44.19 14.89
C ILE A 13 12.87 42.96 14.03
N ALA A 14 13.65 42.57 13.03
CA ALA A 14 13.25 41.47 12.13
C ALA A 14 13.74 40.07 12.53
N PHE A 15 14.26 39.88 13.76
CA PHE A 15 14.81 38.59 14.21
C PHE A 15 13.90 37.80 15.17
N SER A 16 12.73 38.36 15.55
CA SER A 16 11.78 37.71 16.45
C SER A 16 10.45 37.29 15.79
N MET A 17 10.29 37.47 14.47
CA MET A 17 9.07 37.05 13.74
C MET A 17 9.28 35.93 12.71
N LEU A 18 10.52 35.57 12.38
CA LEU A 18 10.82 34.46 11.46
C LEU A 18 11.12 33.14 12.16
N LEU A 19 11.16 33.13 13.49
CA LEU A 19 11.17 31.93 14.33
C LEU A 19 9.75 31.49 14.75
N GLY A 20 8.69 32.15 14.25
CA GLY A 20 7.28 31.89 14.57
C GLY A 20 6.46 31.20 13.48
N LEU A 21 7.09 30.72 12.39
CA LEU A 21 6.41 30.01 11.29
C LEU A 21 7.06 28.66 10.93
N PHE A 22 7.99 28.18 11.77
CA PHE A 22 8.60 26.85 11.65
C PHE A 22 7.88 25.78 12.51
N GLU A 23 6.63 26.02 12.89
CA GLU A 23 5.67 24.93 13.06
C GLU A 23 5.05 24.60 11.70
N CYS A 24 5.91 24.20 10.75
CA CYS A 24 5.47 23.42 9.61
C CYS A 24 5.00 22.07 10.17
N SER A 25 3.73 22.06 10.57
CA SER A 25 2.83 20.92 10.72
C SER A 25 3.54 19.63 10.34
N MET A 26 4.19 19.01 11.34
CA MET A 26 4.95 17.78 11.15
C MET A 26 4.01 16.82 10.44
N ALA A 27 4.34 16.57 9.17
CA ALA A 27 3.66 15.66 8.29
C ALA A 27 3.38 14.40 9.10
N LYS A 28 2.11 14.20 9.45
CA LYS A 28 1.71 13.07 10.28
C LYS A 28 2.27 11.82 9.59
N PRO A 29 2.83 10.86 10.35
CA PRO A 29 3.42 9.62 9.85
C PRO A 29 2.38 8.63 9.29
N THR A 30 1.32 9.16 8.67
CA THR A 30 0.19 8.51 8.00
C THR A 30 0.60 7.69 6.77
N LEU A 31 1.86 7.77 6.35
CA LEU A 31 2.31 7.33 5.02
C LEU A 31 2.66 5.83 4.94
N VAL A 32 2.82 5.14 6.06
CA VAL A 32 3.48 3.81 6.12
C VAL A 32 2.54 2.62 5.81
N ILE A 33 1.21 2.76 5.93
CA ILE A 33 0.26 1.64 5.67
C ILE A 33 -0.71 1.87 4.51
N LEU A 34 -0.97 3.09 4.05
CA LEU A 34 -1.89 3.27 2.92
C LEU A 34 -1.41 2.53 1.65
N SER A 35 -0.10 2.41 1.51
CA SER A 35 0.62 1.57 0.55
C SER A 35 0.36 0.07 0.63
N LEU A 36 0.12 -0.47 1.85
CA LEU A 36 -0.25 -1.86 2.06
C LEU A 36 -1.64 -2.17 1.49
N LEU A 37 -2.52 -1.16 1.33
CA LEU A 37 -3.93 -1.40 1.00
C LEU A 37 -4.49 -0.73 -0.25
N VAL A 38 -3.84 0.29 -0.82
CA VAL A 38 -4.21 0.73 -2.18
C VAL A 38 -3.77 -0.29 -3.22
N LEU A 39 -2.88 -1.21 -2.87
CA LEU A 39 -2.64 -2.37 -3.70
C LEU A 39 -3.55 -3.54 -3.42
N PHE A 40 -3.95 -3.83 -2.17
CA PHE A 40 -4.81 -4.99 -2.00
C PHE A 40 -5.84 -5.00 -0.86
N ALA A 41 -7.10 -4.88 -1.26
CA ALA A 41 -8.28 -4.61 -0.45
C ALA A 41 -9.41 -5.58 -0.85
N HIS A 42 -9.55 -6.73 -0.17
CA HIS A 42 -10.47 -7.86 -0.46
C HIS A 42 -11.80 -7.90 0.31
N ALA A 43 -12.94 -7.99 -0.37
CA ALA A 43 -14.15 -8.54 0.26
C ALA A 43 -14.15 -10.07 0.08
N SER A 44 -14.42 -10.82 1.15
CA SER A 44 -14.48 -12.28 1.20
C SER A 44 -15.34 -12.92 0.09
N LEU A 45 -14.77 -13.92 -0.61
CA LEU A 45 -15.50 -14.91 -1.42
C LEU A 45 -15.67 -16.21 -0.62
N GLN A 46 -16.91 -16.58 -0.34
CA GLN A 46 -17.29 -17.99 -0.41
C GLN A 46 -17.45 -18.38 -1.88
N PRO A 47 -17.32 -19.68 -2.24
CA PRO A 47 -17.59 -20.14 -3.60
C PRO A 47 -19.01 -19.74 -4.04
N PRO A 48 -19.21 -19.43 -5.34
CA PRO A 48 -20.51 -18.99 -5.84
C PRO A 48 -21.46 -20.17 -5.90
N ASP A 49 -22.40 -20.24 -4.97
CA ASP A 49 -23.68 -20.88 -5.21
C ASP A 49 -24.76 -19.79 -5.15
N SER A 50 -25.32 -19.44 -6.32
CA SER A 50 -26.54 -18.66 -6.59
C SER A 50 -26.65 -17.17 -6.17
N ASP A 51 -26.83 -16.30 -7.18
CA ASP A 51 -27.57 -15.02 -7.29
C ASP A 51 -27.58 -13.93 -6.20
N ILE A 52 -26.91 -14.06 -5.06
CA ILE A 52 -26.84 -13.03 -3.99
C ILE A 52 -25.55 -12.18 -4.12
N ASN A 53 -25.22 -11.74 -5.34
CA ASN A 53 -23.93 -11.09 -5.62
C ASN A 53 -23.94 -9.56 -5.47
N GLY A 54 -25.12 -8.91 -5.46
CA GLY A 54 -25.23 -7.45 -5.48
C GLY A 54 -25.01 -6.73 -4.15
N GLU A 55 -25.49 -7.29 -3.03
CA GLU A 55 -25.38 -6.64 -1.70
C GLU A 55 -24.05 -6.92 -1.01
N ARG A 56 -23.48 -8.10 -1.20
CA ARG A 56 -22.22 -8.50 -0.56
C ARG A 56 -21.02 -7.72 -1.10
N ALA A 57 -21.00 -7.45 -2.41
CA ALA A 57 -20.02 -6.57 -3.04
C ALA A 57 -20.09 -5.13 -2.51
N LYS A 58 -21.30 -4.65 -2.16
CA LYS A 58 -21.49 -3.31 -1.56
C LYS A 58 -20.98 -3.25 -0.11
N ALA A 59 -21.20 -4.30 0.68
CA ALA A 59 -20.71 -4.39 2.06
C ALA A 59 -19.17 -4.35 2.10
N GLY A 60 -18.52 -5.17 1.28
CA GLY A 60 -17.06 -5.18 1.16
C GLY A 60 -16.48 -3.83 0.77
N ARG A 61 -17.08 -3.14 -0.20
CA ARG A 61 -16.65 -1.79 -0.62
C ARG A 61 -16.72 -0.76 0.50
N ALA A 62 -17.73 -0.85 1.37
CA ALA A 62 -17.86 0.05 2.53
C ALA A 62 -16.76 -0.20 3.57
N ASP A 63 -16.43 -1.46 3.84
CA ASP A 63 -15.39 -1.84 4.80
C ASP A 63 -14.01 -1.33 4.37
N TYR A 64 -13.73 -1.28 3.06
CA TYR A 64 -12.48 -0.71 2.54
C TYR A 64 -12.34 0.78 2.69
N LEU A 65 -13.42 1.51 2.44
CA LEU A 65 -13.42 2.95 2.67
C LEU A 65 -13.25 3.24 4.16
N MET A 66 -13.89 2.46 5.03
CA MET A 66 -13.70 2.57 6.49
C MET A 66 -12.26 2.28 6.89
N PHE A 67 -11.63 1.26 6.31
CA PHE A 67 -10.22 1.00 6.53
C PHE A 67 -9.33 2.20 6.13
N LEU A 68 -9.58 2.81 4.96
CA LEU A 68 -8.84 4.01 4.54
C LEU A 68 -9.01 5.18 5.53
N VAL A 69 -10.21 5.36 6.08
CA VAL A 69 -10.44 6.30 7.19
C VAL A 69 -9.60 5.92 8.40
N ALA A 70 -9.64 4.66 8.82
CA ALA A 70 -8.87 4.17 9.98
C ALA A 70 -7.36 4.42 9.81
N ALA A 71 -6.87 4.34 8.57
CA ALA A 71 -5.49 4.62 8.21
C ALA A 71 -5.15 6.13 8.17
N GLY A 72 -6.13 7.00 8.41
CA GLY A 72 -5.96 8.46 8.43
C GLY A 72 -5.98 9.11 7.05
N ALA A 73 -6.53 8.45 6.03
CA ALA A 73 -6.70 9.06 4.71
C ALA A 73 -7.65 10.28 4.80
N PRO A 74 -7.32 11.41 4.15
CA PRO A 74 -8.18 12.58 4.17
C PRO A 74 -9.50 12.30 3.45
N LYS A 75 -10.62 12.66 4.09
CA LYS A 75 -11.98 12.43 3.57
C LYS A 75 -12.22 13.06 2.19
N CYS A 76 -11.48 14.13 1.83
CA CYS A 76 -11.58 14.76 0.51
C CYS A 76 -11.14 13.86 -0.65
N LEU A 77 -10.33 12.82 -0.41
CA LEU A 77 -9.94 11.87 -1.46
C LEU A 77 -11.04 10.85 -1.78
N PHE A 78 -11.98 10.60 -0.87
CA PHE A 78 -12.89 9.46 -0.99
C PHE A 78 -13.80 9.50 -2.21
N PRO A 79 -14.41 10.66 -2.58
CA PRO A 79 -15.18 10.74 -3.80
C PRO A 79 -14.37 10.34 -5.03
N CYS A 80 -13.07 10.68 -5.06
CA CYS A 80 -12.18 10.37 -6.19
C CYS A 80 -11.75 8.90 -6.24
N VAL A 81 -11.51 8.28 -5.09
CA VAL A 81 -10.94 6.91 -5.05
C VAL A 81 -11.98 5.81 -4.91
N LYS A 82 -13.25 6.15 -4.66
CA LYS A 82 -14.32 5.18 -4.39
C LYS A 82 -14.43 4.10 -5.48
N ASP A 83 -14.38 4.50 -6.75
CA ASP A 83 -14.51 3.58 -7.89
C ASP A 83 -13.23 2.78 -8.12
N LEU A 84 -12.07 3.42 -7.94
CA LEU A 84 -10.78 2.73 -7.96
C LEU A 84 -10.69 1.65 -6.88
N VAL A 85 -11.13 1.95 -5.65
CA VAL A 85 -11.19 0.97 -4.56
C VAL A 85 -12.13 -0.18 -4.93
N GLY A 86 -13.29 0.10 -5.51
CA GLY A 86 -14.21 -0.93 -5.99
C GLY A 86 -13.58 -1.83 -7.05
N ALA A 87 -12.97 -1.26 -8.09
CA ALA A 87 -12.26 -2.01 -9.12
C ALA A 87 -11.09 -2.82 -8.55
N GLY A 88 -10.38 -2.27 -7.57
CA GLY A 88 -9.35 -2.97 -6.80
C GLY A 88 -9.94 -4.20 -6.13
N VAL A 89 -11.00 -4.01 -5.33
CA VAL A 89 -11.78 -5.07 -4.63
C VAL A 89 -12.22 -6.18 -5.58
N ASP A 90 -12.59 -5.84 -6.81
CA ASP A 90 -13.01 -6.84 -7.79
C ASP A 90 -11.81 -7.59 -8.40
N ALA A 91 -10.66 -6.94 -8.64
CA ALA A 91 -9.46 -7.53 -9.23
C ALA A 91 -8.81 -8.64 -8.38
N PHE A 92 -9.26 -8.75 -7.15
CA PHE A 92 -8.68 -9.50 -6.07
C PHE A 92 -8.90 -11.00 -6.08
N ASP A 93 -10.07 -11.42 -6.53
CA ASP A 93 -10.40 -12.84 -6.67
C ASP A 93 -9.47 -13.56 -7.68
N ALA A 94 -8.56 -12.81 -8.33
CA ALA A 94 -7.61 -13.25 -9.33
C ALA A 94 -8.25 -14.04 -10.48
N ARG A 95 -9.54 -13.84 -10.73
CA ARG A 95 -10.25 -14.34 -11.91
C ARG A 95 -10.27 -13.27 -12.97
N ASN A 96 -9.98 -13.64 -14.21
CA ASN A 96 -9.85 -12.74 -15.33
C ASN A 96 -8.86 -11.60 -15.02
N THR A 97 -7.70 -11.91 -14.43
CA THR A 97 -6.77 -10.91 -13.89
C THR A 97 -6.44 -9.80 -14.89
N ILE A 98 -6.27 -10.13 -16.17
CA ILE A 98 -5.94 -9.15 -17.21
C ILE A 98 -7.08 -8.15 -17.44
N THR A 99 -8.31 -8.63 -17.65
CA THR A 99 -9.48 -7.77 -17.83
C THR A 99 -9.71 -6.89 -16.61
N LYS A 100 -9.56 -7.43 -15.40
CA LYS A 100 -9.72 -6.65 -14.17
C LYS A 100 -8.60 -5.62 -13.98
N THR A 101 -7.38 -5.94 -14.41
CA THR A 101 -6.27 -4.98 -14.43
C THR A 101 -6.58 -3.79 -15.34
N GLU A 102 -7.15 -4.02 -16.52
CA GLU A 102 -7.57 -2.95 -17.44
C GLU A 102 -8.64 -2.03 -16.80
N ILE A 103 -9.61 -2.63 -16.08
CA ILE A 103 -10.63 -1.88 -15.33
C ILE A 103 -9.98 -1.04 -14.22
N VAL A 104 -9.10 -1.63 -13.42
CA VAL A 104 -8.34 -0.90 -12.37
C VAL A 104 -7.56 0.26 -12.98
N CYS A 105 -6.91 0.07 -14.13
CA CYS A 105 -6.17 1.13 -14.81
C CYS A 105 -7.05 2.27 -15.31
N LYS A 106 -8.25 1.97 -15.81
CA LYS A 106 -9.23 2.98 -16.20
C LYS A 106 -9.70 3.79 -15.00
N GLU A 107 -10.06 3.12 -13.90
CA GLU A 107 -10.50 3.80 -12.68
C GLU A 107 -9.36 4.58 -12.00
N TYR A 108 -8.12 4.11 -12.13
CA TYR A 108 -6.94 4.82 -11.63
C TYR A 108 -6.70 6.14 -12.37
N GLN A 109 -6.87 6.17 -13.69
CA GLN A 109 -6.76 7.40 -14.46
C GLN A 109 -7.82 8.43 -14.04
N LYS A 110 -9.08 7.99 -13.86
CA LYS A 110 -10.17 8.85 -13.37
C LYS A 110 -9.91 9.37 -11.96
N ALA A 111 -9.50 8.49 -11.04
CA ALA A 111 -9.17 8.87 -9.67
C ALA A 111 -8.03 9.89 -9.64
N THR A 112 -7.00 9.69 -10.46
CA THR A 112 -5.85 10.59 -10.55
C THR A 112 -6.24 11.98 -11.09
N ALA A 113 -7.10 12.04 -12.11
CA ALA A 113 -7.65 13.30 -12.61
C ALA A 113 -8.48 14.02 -11.53
N CYS A 114 -9.40 13.29 -10.89
CA CYS A 114 -10.24 13.84 -9.81
C CYS A 114 -9.40 14.37 -8.64
N VAL A 115 -8.38 13.64 -8.18
CA VAL A 115 -7.53 14.07 -7.06
C VAL A 115 -6.81 15.39 -7.41
N LYS A 116 -6.30 15.53 -8.64
CA LYS A 116 -5.66 16.77 -9.11
C LYS A 116 -6.61 17.96 -9.13
N GLU A 117 -7.87 17.74 -9.51
CA GLU A 117 -8.89 18.78 -9.62
C GLU A 117 -9.57 19.11 -8.28
N SER A 118 -9.56 18.18 -7.32
CA SER A 118 -10.29 18.29 -6.05
C SER A 118 -9.79 19.39 -5.11
N GLY A 119 -8.59 19.91 -5.32
CA GLY A 119 -7.94 20.84 -4.39
C GLY A 119 -7.62 20.24 -3.01
N CYS A 120 -7.73 18.91 -2.86
CA CYS A 120 -7.45 18.19 -1.62
C CYS A 120 -5.97 18.36 -1.24
N LYS A 121 -5.69 18.89 -0.05
CA LYS A 121 -4.31 18.98 0.47
C LYS A 121 -3.84 17.58 0.91
N ASN A 122 -2.52 17.36 0.91
CA ASN A 122 -1.90 16.09 1.33
C ASN A 122 -2.23 14.89 0.41
N THR A 123 -2.21 15.10 -0.91
CA THR A 123 -2.38 14.03 -1.92
C THR A 123 -1.22 13.03 -1.94
N GLU A 124 -0.12 13.34 -1.25
CA GLU A 124 1.06 12.50 -1.16
C GLU A 124 0.74 11.06 -0.71
N VAL A 125 -0.23 10.92 0.19
CA VAL A 125 -0.75 9.63 0.64
C VAL A 125 -1.34 8.83 -0.53
N TYR A 126 -2.14 9.48 -1.39
CA TYR A 126 -2.66 8.87 -2.61
C TYR A 126 -1.55 8.49 -3.59
N ASP A 127 -0.58 9.39 -3.79
CA ASP A 127 0.52 9.18 -4.73
C ASP A 127 1.36 7.96 -4.33
N ILE A 128 1.77 7.84 -3.07
CA ILE A 128 2.53 6.68 -2.58
C ILE A 128 1.71 5.41 -2.75
N ALA A 129 0.47 5.44 -2.28
CA ALA A 129 -0.35 4.25 -2.20
C ALA A 129 -0.68 3.69 -3.61
N THR A 130 -0.84 4.58 -4.59
CA THR A 130 -1.08 4.21 -5.99
C THR A 130 0.19 3.94 -6.80
N LYS A 131 1.41 4.07 -6.26
CA LYS A 131 2.66 3.83 -7.03
C LYS A 131 2.73 2.48 -7.72
N GLY A 132 2.17 1.43 -7.10
CA GLY A 132 2.13 0.11 -7.72
C GLY A 132 1.13 0.02 -8.88
N ILE A 133 0.00 0.71 -8.74
CA ILE A 133 -1.00 0.84 -9.82
C ILE A 133 -0.41 1.69 -10.96
N HIS A 134 0.24 2.81 -10.65
CA HIS A 134 0.96 3.62 -11.64
C HIS A 134 1.97 2.76 -12.43
N ALA A 135 2.83 2.01 -11.73
CA ALA A 135 3.80 1.14 -12.36
C ALA A 135 3.16 0.11 -13.28
N THR A 136 2.00 -0.42 -12.89
CA THR A 136 1.26 -1.40 -13.70
C THR A 136 0.60 -0.74 -14.91
N CYS A 137 -0.11 0.36 -14.69
CA CYS A 137 -1.00 0.96 -15.68
C CYS A 137 -0.31 1.93 -16.64
N VAL A 138 0.75 2.60 -16.21
CA VAL A 138 1.47 3.59 -17.01
C VAL A 138 2.73 2.99 -17.61
N GLU A 139 3.52 2.28 -16.80
CA GLU A 139 4.84 1.79 -17.24
C GLU A 139 4.77 0.41 -17.90
N LYS A 140 3.96 -0.51 -17.35
CA LYS A 140 3.94 -1.92 -17.79
C LYS A 140 2.78 -2.27 -18.72
N LEU A 141 1.64 -1.58 -18.64
CA LEU A 141 0.48 -1.84 -19.49
C LEU A 141 0.78 -1.75 -20.99
N PRO A 142 1.63 -0.83 -21.49
CA PRO A 142 2.03 -0.82 -22.91
C PRO A 142 2.74 -2.11 -23.36
N LEU A 143 3.36 -2.85 -22.44
CA LEU A 143 4.04 -4.12 -22.70
C LEU A 143 3.08 -5.33 -22.56
N MET A 144 1.88 -5.11 -22.03
CA MET A 144 0.88 -6.16 -21.77
C MET A 144 0.54 -6.98 -23.02
N PRO A 145 0.41 -6.44 -24.24
CA PRO A 145 0.10 -7.25 -25.43
C PRO A 145 1.09 -8.40 -25.67
N MET A 146 2.36 -8.23 -25.30
CA MET A 146 3.40 -9.25 -25.49
C MET A 146 3.27 -10.43 -24.53
N VAL A 147 2.77 -10.19 -23.30
CA VAL A 147 2.69 -11.20 -22.23
C VAL A 147 1.27 -11.66 -21.93
N ALA A 148 0.26 -10.93 -22.42
CA ALA A 148 -1.15 -11.20 -22.17
C ALA A 148 -1.59 -12.63 -22.53
N PRO A 149 -1.17 -13.25 -23.66
CA PRO A 149 -1.56 -14.63 -23.95
C PRO A 149 -1.10 -15.62 -22.86
N CYS A 150 0.12 -15.44 -22.35
CA CYS A 150 0.64 -16.26 -21.26
C CYS A 150 -0.09 -16.00 -19.95
N LEU A 151 -0.27 -14.73 -19.59
CA LEU A 151 -0.92 -14.34 -18.34
C LEU A 151 -2.39 -14.78 -18.31
N LYS A 152 -3.15 -14.62 -19.40
CA LYS A 152 -4.54 -15.13 -19.49
C LYS A 152 -4.64 -16.63 -19.23
N LYS A 153 -3.62 -17.40 -19.61
CA LYS A 153 -3.58 -18.85 -19.43
C LYS A 153 -3.12 -19.29 -18.03
N HIS A 154 -2.30 -18.48 -17.35
CA HIS A 154 -1.55 -18.94 -16.18
C HIS A 154 -1.66 -18.06 -14.92
N ALA A 155 -1.96 -16.77 -15.06
CA ALA A 155 -1.93 -15.82 -13.95
C ALA A 155 -2.97 -16.16 -12.89
N ASP A 156 -4.23 -16.34 -13.28
CA ASP A 156 -5.34 -16.63 -12.36
C ASP A 156 -5.03 -17.84 -11.47
N LYS A 157 -4.64 -18.97 -12.08
CA LYS A 157 -4.28 -20.20 -11.35
C LYS A 157 -3.05 -20.01 -10.44
N ALA A 158 -2.07 -19.23 -10.89
CA ALA A 158 -0.88 -18.94 -10.10
C ALA A 158 -1.24 -18.13 -8.84
N LEU A 159 -1.95 -17.01 -9.03
CA LEU A 159 -2.33 -16.07 -7.98
C LEU A 159 -3.33 -16.68 -7.00
N LEU A 160 -4.42 -17.30 -7.48
CA LEU A 160 -5.38 -18.01 -6.62
C LEU A 160 -4.71 -19.09 -5.76
N GLY A 161 -3.80 -19.86 -6.38
CA GLY A 161 -3.10 -20.90 -5.65
C GLY A 161 -2.08 -20.36 -4.63
N CYS A 162 -1.56 -19.15 -4.84
CA CYS A 162 -0.73 -18.46 -3.85
C CYS A 162 -1.57 -17.91 -2.71
N ASP A 163 -2.70 -17.28 -3.01
CA ASP A 163 -3.61 -16.77 -2.00
C ASP A 163 -4.12 -17.90 -1.09
N LYS A 164 -4.59 -19.00 -1.69
CA LYS A 164 -5.00 -20.20 -0.94
C LYS A 164 -3.90 -20.73 0.00
N SER A 165 -2.63 -20.60 -0.38
CA SER A 165 -1.51 -21.09 0.43
C SER A 165 -1.07 -20.11 1.51
N CYS A 166 -1.26 -18.82 1.28
CA CYS A 166 -0.76 -17.74 2.14
C CYS A 166 -1.85 -17.08 2.99
N GLY A 167 -3.13 -17.32 2.70
CA GLY A 167 -4.28 -16.72 3.40
C GLY A 167 -4.29 -15.20 3.32
N PHE A 168 -3.90 -14.62 2.17
CA PHE A 168 -3.74 -13.17 2.08
C PHE A 168 -5.09 -12.45 2.08
N SER A 169 -6.02 -12.90 1.25
CA SER A 169 -7.39 -12.38 1.20
C SER A 169 -8.10 -12.50 2.54
N ASP A 170 -7.95 -13.65 3.22
CA ASP A 170 -8.54 -13.90 4.53
C ASP A 170 -7.97 -12.96 5.59
N ALA A 171 -6.65 -12.76 5.61
CA ALA A 171 -6.00 -11.85 6.56
C ALA A 171 -6.44 -10.40 6.36
N VAL A 172 -6.58 -9.95 5.11
CA VAL A 172 -7.08 -8.61 4.80
C VAL A 172 -8.54 -8.47 5.22
N SER A 173 -9.39 -9.44 4.89
CA SER A 173 -10.81 -9.43 5.27
C SER A 173 -10.98 -9.42 6.79
N ALA A 174 -10.18 -10.20 7.52
CA ALA A 174 -10.20 -10.23 8.98
C ALA A 174 -9.79 -8.87 9.58
N LEU A 175 -8.84 -8.18 8.95
CA LEU A 175 -8.43 -6.84 9.39
C LEU A 175 -9.51 -5.78 9.13
N THR A 176 -10.14 -5.77 7.97
CA THR A 176 -11.11 -4.74 7.59
C THR A 176 -12.47 -4.90 8.25
N THR A 177 -12.86 -6.12 8.58
CA THR A 177 -14.13 -6.41 9.29
C THR A 177 -14.01 -6.31 10.81
N ARG A 178 -12.80 -6.09 11.33
CA ARG A 178 -12.53 -6.00 12.76
C ARG A 178 -13.23 -4.81 13.40
N GLU A 179 -13.92 -5.02 14.52
CA GLU A 179 -14.69 -3.98 15.20
C GLU A 179 -13.80 -2.81 15.64
N GLU A 180 -12.61 -3.09 16.19
CA GLU A 180 -11.68 -2.05 16.63
C GLU A 180 -11.19 -1.18 15.47
N VAL A 181 -11.08 -1.73 14.25
CA VAL A 181 -10.70 -0.97 13.05
C VAL A 181 -11.86 -0.08 12.59
N ARG A 182 -13.10 -0.57 12.68
CA ARG A 182 -14.31 0.22 12.36
C ARG A 182 -14.54 1.35 13.36
N GLU A 183 -14.33 1.09 14.65
CA GLU A 183 -14.35 2.14 15.67
C GLU A 183 -13.27 3.18 15.44
N LEU A 184 -12.06 2.74 15.08
CA LEU A 184 -10.95 3.62 14.79
C LEU A 184 -11.27 4.53 13.60
N ALA A 185 -11.92 4.01 12.56
CA ALA A 185 -12.45 4.80 11.46
C ALA A 185 -13.47 5.85 11.94
N GLY A 186 -14.40 5.46 12.80
CA GLY A 186 -15.39 6.38 13.39
C GLY A 186 -14.75 7.53 14.19
N LYS A 187 -13.59 7.27 14.81
CA LYS A 187 -12.80 8.26 15.57
C LYS A 187 -11.86 9.11 14.68
N GLY A 188 -11.91 8.95 13.36
CA GLY A 188 -11.10 9.73 12.41
C GLY A 188 -9.74 9.11 12.06
N GLY A 189 -9.47 7.89 12.53
CA GLY A 189 -8.28 7.12 12.22
C GLY A 189 -7.06 7.43 13.08
N ASP A 190 -6.24 6.41 13.31
CA ASP A 190 -4.90 6.53 13.87
C ASP A 190 -4.04 5.39 13.30
N ILE A 191 -3.07 5.77 12.47
CA ILE A 191 -2.21 4.84 11.77
C ILE A 191 -1.40 3.95 12.72
N TYR A 192 -0.99 4.46 13.88
CA TYR A 192 -0.19 3.71 14.85
C TYR A 192 -1.02 2.70 15.61
N VAL A 193 -2.29 3.01 15.86
CA VAL A 193 -3.23 2.05 16.44
C VAL A 193 -3.54 0.97 15.40
N LEU A 194 -3.78 1.35 14.14
CA LEU A 194 -4.05 0.42 13.05
C LEU A 194 -2.88 -0.55 12.80
N MET A 195 -1.64 -0.05 12.89
CA MET A 195 -0.41 -0.84 12.74
C MET A 195 -0.39 -2.08 13.63
N LYS A 196 -0.91 -2.00 14.87
CA LYS A 196 -0.92 -3.11 15.83
C LYS A 196 -1.68 -4.33 15.32
N TYR A 197 -2.60 -4.14 14.37
CA TYR A 197 -3.41 -5.19 13.79
C TYR A 197 -2.86 -5.70 12.45
N GLY A 198 -1.80 -5.08 11.92
CA GLY A 198 -1.26 -5.37 10.58
C GLY A 198 -0.41 -6.63 10.47
N GLY A 199 0.03 -7.23 11.58
CA GLY A 199 0.97 -8.36 11.60
C GLY A 199 0.55 -9.54 10.70
N PRO A 200 -0.68 -10.08 10.84
CA PRO A 200 -1.19 -11.15 9.98
C PRO A 200 -1.18 -10.80 8.49
N VAL A 201 -1.55 -9.56 8.13
CA VAL A 201 -1.55 -9.07 6.74
C VAL A 201 -0.12 -8.96 6.19
N CYS A 202 0.82 -8.48 6.98
CA CYS A 202 2.22 -8.37 6.57
C CYS A 202 2.89 -9.72 6.36
N ASN A 203 2.56 -10.71 7.19
CA ASN A 203 3.05 -12.07 7.02
C ASN A 203 2.47 -12.71 5.74
N SER A 204 1.15 -12.59 5.54
CA SER A 204 0.46 -13.20 4.41
C SER A 204 0.80 -12.53 3.07
N ILE A 205 0.93 -11.19 3.01
CA ILE A 205 1.34 -10.50 1.78
C ILE A 205 2.77 -10.87 1.39
N THR A 206 3.68 -10.98 2.37
CA THR A 206 5.07 -11.37 2.10
C THR A 206 5.13 -12.78 1.50
N CYS A 207 4.39 -13.71 2.06
CA CYS A 207 4.22 -15.06 1.50
C CYS A 207 3.64 -15.01 0.08
N PHE A 208 2.56 -14.24 -0.10
CA PHE A 208 1.84 -14.13 -1.37
C PHE A 208 2.74 -13.60 -2.48
N LEU A 209 3.46 -12.50 -2.24
CA LEU A 209 4.36 -11.90 -3.22
C LEU A 209 5.51 -12.84 -3.60
N SER A 210 6.11 -13.53 -2.63
CA SER A 210 7.15 -14.55 -2.91
C SER A 210 6.59 -15.70 -3.76
N CYS A 211 5.40 -16.20 -3.42
CA CYS A 211 4.74 -17.26 -4.17
C CYS A 211 4.37 -16.81 -5.59
N ALA A 212 3.74 -15.63 -5.72
CA ALA A 212 3.28 -15.07 -6.97
C ALA A 212 4.45 -14.85 -7.92
N HIS A 213 5.56 -14.29 -7.42
CA HIS A 213 6.81 -14.19 -8.17
C HIS A 213 7.20 -15.55 -8.76
N LYS A 214 7.44 -16.55 -7.91
CA LYS A 214 7.94 -17.86 -8.34
C LYS A 214 7.01 -18.56 -9.32
N ARG A 215 5.69 -18.49 -9.10
CA ARG A 215 4.71 -19.18 -9.95
C ARG A 215 4.52 -18.49 -11.29
N LEU A 216 4.44 -17.15 -11.29
CA LEU A 216 4.33 -16.38 -12.53
C LEU A 216 5.62 -16.48 -13.34
N GLU A 217 6.79 -16.26 -12.72
CA GLU A 217 8.09 -16.32 -13.39
C GLU A 217 8.35 -17.68 -14.04
N ARG A 218 7.95 -18.79 -13.38
CA ARG A 218 8.08 -20.14 -13.93
C ARG A 218 7.20 -20.38 -15.17
N LYS A 219 6.03 -19.76 -15.25
CA LYS A 219 5.04 -20.01 -16.31
C LYS A 219 5.12 -18.98 -17.44
N CYS A 220 5.42 -17.74 -17.08
CA CYS A 220 5.49 -16.57 -17.93
C CYS A 220 6.75 -15.79 -17.54
N PRO A 221 7.89 -16.02 -18.22
CA PRO A 221 9.16 -15.36 -17.91
C PRO A 221 9.03 -13.83 -17.83
N SER A 222 9.78 -13.23 -16.92
CA SER A 222 9.80 -11.80 -16.59
C SER A 222 8.51 -11.23 -15.95
N THR A 223 7.41 -11.98 -15.93
CA THR A 223 6.14 -11.47 -15.40
C THR A 223 6.05 -11.53 -13.87
N GLY A 224 6.72 -12.50 -13.22
CA GLY A 224 6.74 -12.59 -11.76
C GLY A 224 7.53 -11.45 -11.15
N THR A 225 8.69 -11.16 -11.74
CA THR A 225 9.52 -9.98 -11.41
C THR A 225 8.74 -8.68 -11.64
N ALA A 226 8.08 -8.54 -12.78
CA ALA A 226 7.29 -7.34 -13.09
C ALA A 226 6.10 -7.14 -12.13
N PHE A 227 5.40 -8.23 -11.79
CA PHE A 227 4.30 -8.22 -10.83
C PHE A 227 4.76 -7.74 -9.45
N VAL A 228 5.82 -8.35 -8.92
CA VAL A 228 6.35 -7.96 -7.60
C VAL A 228 6.95 -6.57 -7.62
N ASP A 229 7.66 -6.17 -8.68
CA ASP A 229 8.18 -4.80 -8.82
C ASP A 229 7.07 -3.77 -8.66
N SER A 230 5.94 -3.94 -9.36
CA SER A 230 4.77 -3.09 -9.18
C SER A 230 4.24 -3.18 -7.75
N ALA A 231 4.04 -4.38 -7.23
CA ALA A 231 3.39 -4.59 -5.95
C ALA A 231 4.17 -4.00 -4.75
N VAL A 232 5.50 -3.93 -4.82
CA VAL A 232 6.30 -3.41 -3.71
C VAL A 232 6.59 -1.92 -3.79
N ARG A 233 6.25 -1.21 -4.89
CA ARG A 233 6.62 0.22 -5.02
C ARG A 233 6.07 1.13 -3.92
N PRO A 234 4.83 0.95 -3.45
CA PRO A 234 4.34 1.76 -2.34
C PRO A 234 5.18 1.59 -1.08
N PHE A 235 5.66 0.36 -0.82
CA PHE A 235 6.55 0.04 0.28
C PHE A 235 7.94 0.65 0.14
N GLU A 236 8.52 0.62 -1.06
CA GLU A 236 9.81 1.25 -1.31
C GLU A 236 9.76 2.77 -1.10
N ALA A 237 8.66 3.40 -1.52
CA ALA A 237 8.47 4.83 -1.31
C ALA A 237 8.37 5.17 0.19
N ILE A 238 7.76 4.30 1.00
CA ILE A 238 7.76 4.42 2.45
C ILE A 238 9.15 4.23 3.03
N ALA A 239 9.83 3.13 2.66
CA ALA A 239 11.16 2.80 3.15
C ALA A 239 12.13 3.97 2.92
N ARG A 240 12.10 4.56 1.72
CA ARG A 240 12.91 5.74 1.38
C ARG A 240 12.57 6.97 2.22
N ARG A 241 11.29 7.18 2.54
CA ARG A 241 10.89 8.29 3.44
C ARG A 241 11.37 8.08 4.86
N LEU A 242 11.29 6.85 5.36
CA LEU A 242 11.78 6.51 6.69
C LEU A 242 13.29 6.70 6.81
N GLN A 243 14.05 6.45 5.74
CA GLN A 243 15.51 6.71 5.70
C GLN A 243 15.87 8.19 5.92
N THR A 244 15.00 9.12 5.51
CA THR A 244 15.22 10.56 5.67
C THR A 244 14.38 11.16 6.81
N ALA A 245 13.62 10.35 7.55
CA ALA A 245 12.73 10.82 8.59
C ALA A 245 13.50 11.18 9.88
N PRO A 246 12.96 12.07 10.72
CA PRO A 246 13.51 12.31 12.05
C PRO A 246 13.60 11.02 12.88
N LYS A 247 14.64 10.90 13.71
CA LYS A 247 14.86 9.72 14.59
C LYS A 247 13.65 9.41 15.48
N SER A 248 12.93 10.45 15.94
CA SER A 248 11.70 10.30 16.72
C SER A 248 10.59 9.59 15.94
N THR A 249 10.43 9.91 14.65
CA THR A 249 9.48 9.25 13.75
C THR A 249 9.86 7.79 13.54
N ILE A 250 11.14 7.50 13.28
CA ILE A 250 11.64 6.13 13.11
C ILE A 250 11.38 5.32 14.37
N ALA A 251 11.73 5.84 15.56
CA ALA A 251 11.48 5.16 16.83
C ALA A 251 9.99 4.91 17.08
N SER A 252 9.11 5.83 16.68
CA SER A 252 7.66 5.64 16.79
C SER A 252 7.15 4.55 15.85
N VAL A 253 7.66 4.51 14.62
CA VAL A 253 7.33 3.44 13.66
C VAL A 253 7.83 2.11 14.19
N ASP A 254 9.10 1.99 14.60
CA ASP A 254 9.68 0.75 15.12
C ASP A 254 8.95 0.22 16.36
N LYS A 255 8.42 1.11 17.20
CA LYS A 255 7.64 0.76 18.39
C LYS A 255 6.26 0.18 18.05
N HIS A 256 5.61 0.67 16.99
CA HIS A 256 4.23 0.28 16.65
C HIS A 256 4.13 -0.73 15.51
N LEU A 257 5.18 -0.85 14.70
CA LEU A 257 5.22 -1.73 13.55
C LEU A 257 5.41 -3.19 14.01
N PRO A 258 4.49 -4.10 13.66
CA PRO A 258 4.64 -5.52 13.94
C PRO A 258 5.93 -6.08 13.34
N ALA A 259 6.53 -7.07 14.00
CA ALA A 259 7.78 -7.69 13.55
C ALA A 259 7.66 -8.25 12.13
N GLU A 260 6.49 -8.79 11.79
CA GLU A 260 6.12 -9.35 10.49
C GLU A 260 6.14 -8.30 9.37
N CYS A 261 5.95 -7.02 9.70
CA CYS A 261 5.94 -5.93 8.72
C CYS A 261 7.32 -5.31 8.49
N LYS A 262 8.34 -5.65 9.30
CA LYS A 262 9.67 -5.02 9.20
C LYS A 262 10.33 -5.26 7.85
N SER A 263 10.15 -6.45 7.27
CA SER A 263 10.66 -6.78 5.94
C SER A 263 10.09 -5.87 4.85
N LEU A 264 8.84 -5.42 5.01
CA LEU A 264 8.14 -4.58 4.04
C LEU A 264 8.56 -3.11 4.10
N ILE A 265 9.37 -2.69 5.07
CA ILE A 265 10.00 -1.36 5.10
C ILE A 265 11.52 -1.41 4.92
N ASP A 266 12.08 -2.59 4.68
CA ASP A 266 13.49 -2.81 4.41
C ASP A 266 13.72 -2.78 2.88
N ILE A 267 14.42 -1.75 2.40
CA ILE A 267 14.69 -1.57 0.97
C ILE A 267 15.50 -2.72 0.36
N HIS A 268 16.40 -3.35 1.13
CA HIS A 268 17.21 -4.47 0.66
C HIS A 268 16.37 -5.74 0.58
N TYR A 269 15.45 -5.94 1.52
CA TYR A 269 14.49 -7.03 1.45
C TYR A 269 13.58 -6.89 0.21
N LEU A 270 12.98 -5.72 0.01
CA LEU A 270 12.11 -5.45 -1.13
C LEU A 270 12.85 -5.66 -2.47
N GLY A 271 14.10 -5.20 -2.57
CA GLY A 271 14.95 -5.46 -3.74
C GLY A 271 15.14 -6.96 -4.01
N ARG A 272 15.47 -7.76 -2.98
CA ARG A 272 15.61 -9.22 -3.14
C ARG A 272 14.29 -9.89 -3.51
N LEU A 273 13.16 -9.43 -2.96
CA LEU A 273 11.84 -9.96 -3.27
C LEU A 273 11.51 -9.77 -4.77
N LYS A 274 11.85 -8.61 -5.35
CA LYS A 274 11.67 -8.34 -6.78
C LYS A 274 12.42 -9.29 -7.70
N PHE A 275 13.73 -9.46 -7.46
CA PHE A 275 14.60 -10.20 -8.39
C PHE A 275 14.58 -11.71 -8.17
N PHE A 276 14.42 -12.16 -6.93
CA PHE A 276 14.58 -13.58 -6.59
C PHE A 276 13.29 -14.23 -6.05
N GLY A 277 12.18 -13.48 -5.96
CA GLY A 277 10.95 -13.97 -5.34
C GLY A 277 11.17 -14.42 -3.90
N ALA A 278 12.09 -13.75 -3.20
CA ALA A 278 12.77 -14.32 -2.05
C ALA A 278 11.85 -14.75 -0.90
N LEU A 279 12.21 -15.88 -0.29
CA LEU A 279 12.54 -16.06 1.14
C LEU A 279 13.45 -17.33 1.21
N PRO A 280 14.68 -17.28 1.79
CA PRO A 280 14.92 -17.51 3.23
C PRO A 280 16.04 -16.59 3.84
N ASP A 281 16.25 -16.41 5.14
CA ASP A 281 16.39 -17.39 6.24
C ASP A 281 15.43 -17.16 7.42
N ARG A 282 14.63 -18.17 7.76
CA ARG A 282 14.25 -18.44 9.16
C ARG A 282 15.47 -18.97 9.89
N LYS A 283 16.44 -18.12 10.23
CA LYS A 283 17.42 -18.43 11.27
C LYS A 283 16.88 -17.92 12.59
N GLY A 284 16.30 -18.81 13.40
CA GLY A 284 16.23 -18.59 14.85
C GLY A 284 14.86 -18.42 15.51
N GLU A 285 13.74 -18.88 14.94
CA GLU A 285 12.59 -19.19 15.81
C GLU A 285 12.96 -20.41 16.66
N LYS A 286 13.55 -20.16 17.84
CA LYS A 286 13.55 -21.12 18.93
C LYS A 286 12.10 -21.54 19.11
N LYS A 287 11.79 -22.81 18.83
CA LYS A 287 10.55 -23.42 19.31
C LYS A 287 10.41 -23.06 20.79
N PRO A 288 9.24 -22.59 21.26
CA PRO A 288 8.99 -22.59 22.69
C PRO A 288 9.16 -24.04 23.14
N SER A 289 10.21 -24.29 23.90
CA SER A 289 10.39 -25.52 24.64
C SER A 289 9.19 -25.63 25.57
N GLY A 290 8.23 -26.45 25.19
CA GLY A 290 7.13 -26.85 26.05
C GLY A 290 7.74 -27.52 27.27
N GLY A 291 7.72 -26.81 28.40
CA GLY A 291 7.85 -27.43 29.70
C GLY A 291 6.58 -28.23 29.95
N LEU A 292 6.72 -29.54 29.89
CA LEU A 292 5.90 -30.49 30.64
C LEU A 292 6.65 -30.79 31.94
#